data_AF-A0AAW4Z004-F1
#
_entry.id   AF-A0AAW4Z004-F1
#
_cell.length_a   1.000
_cell.length_b   1.000
_cell.length_c   1.000
_cell.angle_alpha   90.00
_cell.angle_beta   90.00
_cell.angle_gamma   90.00
#
_symmetry.space_group_name_H-M   'P 1'
#
loop_
_entity.id
_entity.type
_entity.pdbx_description
1 polymer ?
#
loop_
_entity_poly.entity_id
_entity_poly.type
_entity_poly.pdbx_seq_one_letter_code
_entity_poly.pdbx_strand_id
1 'polypeptide(L)'
;SKVRVADNAVYAHQLAEPMGALLAELADGYSHVLAAATTTGKNVLPRVAALKDVSQLSEIVEVVDADTFKRPIYAGNAIATVQSADSLKVITVRSTGFDAVGEGNSAAIESVDTVVENRQSAFVKQELAQSDRPELA
;
A
#
# COMPACT_ATOMS: atom_id res chain seq x y z
N SER A 1 -12.55 -6.80 13.19
CA SER A 1 -11.21 -6.79 12.56
C SER A 1 -10.90 -8.20 12.06
N LYS A 2 -10.15 -8.32 10.97
CA LYS A 2 -9.69 -9.60 10.42
C LYS A 2 -8.33 -9.46 9.78
N VAL A 3 -7.55 -10.54 9.77
CA VAL A 3 -6.26 -10.66 9.11
C VAL A 3 -6.44 -11.62 7.94
N ARG A 4 -6.25 -11.14 6.72
CA ARG A 4 -6.24 -11.97 5.51
C ARG A 4 -4.81 -12.41 5.21
N VAL A 5 -4.58 -13.71 5.06
CA VAL A 5 -3.24 -14.28 4.82
C VAL A 5 -3.20 -14.93 3.45
N ALA A 6 -2.45 -14.33 2.53
CA ALA A 6 -2.16 -14.90 1.22
C ALA A 6 -0.77 -15.54 1.25
N ASP A 7 -0.70 -16.79 1.71
CA ASP A 7 0.56 -17.54 1.82
C ASP A 7 0.76 -18.42 0.59
N ASN A 8 1.39 -17.84 -0.44
CA ASN A 8 1.72 -18.54 -1.67
C ASN A 8 3.07 -18.06 -2.23
N ALA A 9 3.83 -18.98 -2.84
CA ALA A 9 5.13 -18.70 -3.43
C ALA A 9 5.11 -17.55 -4.46
N VAL A 10 4.01 -17.35 -5.19
CA VAL A 10 3.88 -16.25 -6.16
C VAL A 10 3.96 -14.86 -5.51
N TYR A 11 3.63 -14.75 -4.23
CA TYR A 11 3.66 -13.50 -3.47
C TYR A 11 4.96 -13.28 -2.68
N ALA A 12 5.87 -14.26 -2.67
CA ALA A 12 7.08 -14.24 -1.84
C ALA A 12 7.97 -12.99 -2.06
N HIS A 13 8.04 -12.49 -3.29
CA HIS A 13 8.84 -11.32 -3.66
C HIS A 13 8.01 -10.05 -3.92
N GLN A 14 6.70 -10.10 -3.64
CA GLN A 14 5.78 -8.96 -3.73
C GLN A 14 5.86 -8.19 -5.07
N LEU A 15 5.98 -8.92 -6.19
CA LEU A 15 5.97 -8.32 -7.52
C LEU A 15 4.64 -7.58 -7.78
N ALA A 16 4.71 -6.45 -8.48
CA ALA A 16 3.59 -5.52 -8.58
C ALA A 16 2.37 -6.10 -9.30
N GLU A 17 2.58 -6.96 -10.29
CA GLU A 17 1.55 -7.56 -11.12
C GLU A 17 0.65 -8.51 -10.32
N PRO A 18 1.17 -9.59 -9.68
CA PRO A 18 0.34 -10.50 -8.89
C PRO A 18 -0.21 -9.82 -7.63
N MET A 19 0.58 -8.96 -6.97
CA MET A 19 0.12 -8.23 -5.78
C MET A 19 -1.01 -7.25 -6.10
N GLY A 20 -0.86 -6.47 -7.17
CA GLY A 20 -1.87 -5.48 -7.55
C GLY A 20 -3.19 -6.11 -7.95
N ALA A 21 -3.13 -7.24 -8.67
CA ALA A 21 -4.32 -7.99 -9.05
C ALA A 21 -5.01 -8.65 -7.85
N LEU A 22 -4.26 -9.31 -6.97
CA LEU A 22 -4.81 -9.89 -5.74
C LEU A 22 -5.48 -8.82 -4.87
N LEU A 23 -4.78 -7.71 -4.61
CA LEU A 23 -5.32 -6.63 -3.78
C LEU A 23 -6.54 -5.97 -4.41
N ALA A 24 -6.60 -5.86 -5.74
CA ALA A 24 -7.80 -5.41 -6.43
C ALA A 24 -8.96 -6.39 -6.19
N GLU A 25 -8.79 -7.69 -6.36
CA GLU A 25 -9.85 -8.68 -6.06
C GLU A 25 -10.32 -8.59 -4.60
N LEU A 26 -9.39 -8.44 -3.66
CA LEU A 26 -9.69 -8.35 -2.24
C LEU A 26 -10.28 -7.01 -1.78
N ALA A 27 -10.14 -5.95 -2.57
CA ALA A 27 -10.62 -4.61 -2.21
C ALA A 27 -12.15 -4.50 -2.25
N ASP A 28 -12.86 -5.46 -2.82
CA ASP A 28 -14.32 -5.47 -2.83
C ASP A 28 -14.88 -5.54 -1.40
N GLY A 29 -15.80 -4.63 -1.09
CA GLY A 29 -16.37 -4.46 0.25
C GLY A 29 -15.53 -3.61 1.20
N TYR A 30 -14.39 -3.06 0.77
CA TYR A 30 -13.62 -2.08 1.52
C TYR A 30 -13.83 -0.67 0.95
N SER A 31 -13.80 0.34 1.82
CA SER A 31 -13.83 1.75 1.41
C SER A 31 -12.41 2.34 1.26
N HIS A 32 -11.40 1.70 1.86
CA HIS A 32 -10.03 2.19 1.88
C HIS A 32 -9.03 1.04 1.74
N VAL A 33 -8.00 1.24 0.92
CA VAL A 33 -6.82 0.38 0.81
C VAL A 33 -5.61 1.26 1.06
N LEU A 34 -4.91 1.00 2.16
CA LEU A 34 -3.74 1.77 2.56
C LEU A 34 -2.48 0.91 2.56
N ALA A 35 -1.36 1.51 2.18
CA ALA A 35 -0.03 0.94 2.36
C ALA A 35 0.94 2.03 2.81
N ALA A 36 2.01 1.67 3.50
CA ALA A 36 3.11 2.61 3.73
C ALA A 36 3.73 3.05 2.39
N ALA A 37 4.22 4.28 2.31
CA ALA A 37 4.90 4.84 1.14
C ALA A 37 6.34 4.30 0.97
N THR A 38 6.51 2.99 1.12
CA THR A 38 7.75 2.24 0.84
C THR A 38 7.91 2.01 -0.66
N THR A 39 9.04 1.46 -1.07
CA THR A 39 9.26 1.02 -2.47
C THR A 39 8.14 0.08 -2.92
N THR A 40 7.77 -0.91 -2.12
CA THR A 40 6.69 -1.84 -2.47
C THR A 40 5.34 -1.15 -2.55
N GLY A 41 4.95 -0.38 -1.53
CA GLY A 41 3.64 0.28 -1.51
C GLY A 41 3.44 1.23 -2.69
N LYS A 42 4.49 2.00 -3.04
CA LYS A 42 4.51 2.89 -4.20
C LYS A 42 4.56 2.17 -5.54
N ASN A 43 5.05 0.93 -5.57
CA ASN A 43 5.06 0.10 -6.77
C ASN A 43 3.71 -0.62 -7.00
N VAL A 44 3.04 -1.03 -5.93
CA VAL A 44 1.82 -1.86 -5.99
C VAL A 44 0.53 -1.03 -6.07
N LEU A 45 0.35 -0.04 -5.19
CA LEU A 45 -0.96 0.62 -5.05
C LEU A 45 -1.43 1.43 -6.28
N PRO A 46 -0.58 2.09 -7.07
CA PRO A 46 -1.02 2.71 -8.32
C PRO A 46 -1.66 1.69 -9.28
N ARG A 47 -1.20 0.43 -9.28
CA ARG A 47 -1.80 -0.64 -10.08
C ARG A 47 -3.17 -1.05 -9.56
N VAL A 48 -3.33 -1.16 -8.24
CA VAL A 48 -4.64 -1.43 -7.61
C VAL A 48 -5.65 -0.34 -7.96
N ALA A 49 -5.24 0.93 -7.85
CA ALA A 49 -6.08 2.08 -8.19
C ALA A 49 -6.53 2.04 -9.66
N ALA A 50 -5.59 1.78 -10.58
CA ALA A 50 -5.90 1.66 -12.00
C ALA A 50 -6.86 0.48 -12.30
N LEU A 51 -6.68 -0.68 -11.66
CA LEU A 51 -7.57 -1.84 -11.84
C LEU A 51 -8.98 -1.61 -11.29
N LYS A 52 -9.13 -0.71 -10.32
CA LYS A 52 -10.41 -0.33 -9.72
C LYS A 52 -11.02 0.94 -10.31
N ASP A 53 -10.35 1.54 -11.29
CA ASP A 53 -10.77 2.79 -11.93
C ASP A 53 -10.99 3.94 -10.92
N VAL A 54 -10.04 4.09 -9.98
CA VAL A 54 -10.05 5.16 -8.96
C VAL A 54 -8.71 5.87 -8.90
N SER A 55 -8.70 7.05 -8.27
CA SER A 55 -7.48 7.84 -8.08
C SER A 55 -6.60 7.25 -6.98
N GLN A 56 -5.27 7.28 -7.20
CA GLN A 56 -4.29 6.96 -6.17
C GLN A 56 -3.90 8.25 -5.41
N LEU A 57 -4.03 8.25 -4.08
CA LEU A 57 -3.58 9.36 -3.23
C LEU A 57 -2.23 9.01 -2.60
N SER A 58 -1.17 9.69 -3.01
CA SER A 58 0.19 9.34 -2.61
C SER A 58 0.71 10.09 -1.39
N GLU A 59 1.38 9.37 -0.51
CA GLU A 59 2.14 9.90 0.62
C GLU A 59 1.36 10.88 1.52
N ILE A 60 0.14 10.53 1.90
CA ILE A 60 -0.61 11.36 2.86
C ILE A 60 0.16 11.46 4.17
N VAL A 61 0.03 12.61 4.83
CA VAL A 61 0.62 12.93 6.13
C VAL A 61 -0.44 13.24 7.19
N GLU A 62 -1.69 13.42 6.78
CA GLU A 62 -2.81 13.69 7.68
C GLU A 62 -4.12 13.16 7.07
N VAL A 63 -5.00 12.63 7.92
CA VAL A 63 -6.38 12.30 7.60
C VAL A 63 -7.26 13.38 8.23
N VAL A 64 -7.95 14.18 7.41
CA VAL A 64 -8.84 15.24 7.90
C VAL A 64 -10.21 14.64 8.24
N ASP A 65 -10.74 13.82 7.34
CA ASP A 65 -11.97 13.05 7.52
C ASP A 65 -11.96 11.78 6.63
N ALA A 66 -13.12 11.17 6.39
CA ALA A 66 -13.25 9.90 5.68
C ALA A 66 -12.93 9.98 4.17
N ASP A 67 -12.91 11.16 3.56
CA ASP A 67 -12.58 11.32 2.14
C ASP A 67 -11.61 12.48 1.86
N THR A 68 -11.18 13.20 2.89
CA THR A 68 -10.26 14.34 2.81
C THR A 68 -8.95 14.06 3.53
N PHE A 69 -7.84 14.30 2.82
CA PHE A 69 -6.48 14.00 3.26
C PHE A 69 -5.55 15.17 2.99
N LYS A 70 -4.45 15.28 3.75
CA LYS A 70 -3.36 16.20 3.40
C LYS A 70 -2.14 15.46 2.93
N ARG A 71 -1.48 16.00 1.90
CA ARG A 71 -0.23 15.45 1.36
C ARG A 71 0.76 16.54 0.98
N PRO A 72 2.07 16.29 1.12
CA PRO A 72 3.10 17.19 0.62
C PRO A 72 3.13 17.17 -0.91
N ILE A 73 3.34 18.35 -1.49
CA ILE A 73 3.62 18.55 -2.92
C ILE A 73 4.86 19.44 -3.05
N TYR A 74 5.40 19.56 -4.27
CA TYR A 74 6.63 20.33 -4.54
C TYR A 74 7.79 19.97 -3.60
N ALA A 75 8.08 18.66 -3.48
CA ALA A 75 9.11 18.13 -2.59
C ALA A 75 8.97 18.52 -1.11
N GLY A 76 7.73 18.74 -0.64
CA GLY A 76 7.43 19.08 0.76
C GLY A 76 7.29 20.57 1.05
N ASN A 77 7.50 21.44 0.06
CA ASN A 77 7.40 22.89 0.25
C ASN A 77 5.97 23.41 0.38
N ALA A 78 4.97 22.64 -0.02
CA ALA A 78 3.57 22.97 0.18
C ALA A 78 2.76 21.73 0.57
N ILE A 79 1.67 21.95 1.30
CA ILE A 79 0.73 20.91 1.70
C ILE A 79 -0.58 21.13 0.94
N ALA A 80 -1.02 20.12 0.21
CA ALA A 80 -2.31 20.09 -0.46
C ALA A 80 -3.34 19.36 0.41
N THR A 81 -4.52 19.94 0.55
CA THR A 81 -5.72 19.23 1.00
C THR A 81 -6.43 18.65 -0.21
N VAL A 82 -6.67 17.34 -0.21
CA VAL A 82 -7.26 16.60 -1.33
C VAL A 82 -8.48 15.85 -0.81
N GLN A 83 -9.63 16.12 -1.41
CA GLN A 83 -10.85 15.34 -1.21
C GLN A 83 -11.08 14.41 -2.39
N SER A 84 -11.37 13.13 -2.14
CA SER A 84 -11.66 12.14 -3.18
C SER A 84 -13.14 11.76 -3.19
N ALA A 85 -13.77 11.90 -4.35
CA ALA A 85 -15.15 11.45 -4.57
C ALA A 85 -15.26 9.95 -4.87
N ASP A 86 -14.12 9.25 -5.03
CA ASP A 86 -14.10 7.83 -5.37
C ASP A 86 -14.65 6.98 -4.22
N SER A 87 -15.40 5.93 -4.51
CA SER A 87 -15.96 5.05 -3.47
C SER A 87 -14.88 4.29 -2.72
N LEU A 88 -13.79 3.94 -3.40
CA LEU A 88 -12.60 3.28 -2.85
C LEU A 88 -11.43 4.26 -2.82
N LYS A 89 -10.85 4.48 -1.64
CA LYS A 89 -9.66 5.33 -1.47
C LYS A 89 -8.42 4.44 -1.49
N VAL A 90 -7.58 4.58 -2.51
CA VAL A 90 -6.30 3.85 -2.59
C VAL A 90 -5.15 4.78 -2.23
N ILE A 91 -4.53 4.54 -1.07
CA ILE A 91 -3.67 5.54 -0.41
C ILE A 91 -2.31 4.97 -0.05
N THR A 92 -1.24 5.68 -0.38
CA THR A 92 0.06 5.46 0.31
C THR A 92 0.25 6.48 1.43
N VAL A 93 0.76 6.03 2.56
CA VAL A 93 0.89 6.83 3.79
C VAL A 93 2.36 7.06 4.09
N ARG A 94 2.75 8.32 4.35
CA ARG A 94 4.08 8.62 4.88
C ARG A 94 4.10 8.28 6.37
N SER A 95 4.76 7.18 6.73
CA SER A 95 4.71 6.61 8.09
C SER A 95 5.18 7.57 9.18
N THR A 96 6.13 8.46 8.87
CA THR A 96 6.63 9.47 9.83
C THR A 96 5.59 10.52 10.24
N GLY A 97 4.44 10.58 9.56
CA GLY A 97 3.35 11.49 9.91
C GLY A 97 2.39 10.94 10.95
N PHE A 98 2.56 9.69 11.41
CA PHE A 98 1.62 9.02 12.30
C PHE A 98 2.36 8.29 13.42
N ASP A 99 1.86 8.45 14.65
CA ASP A 99 2.38 7.71 15.81
C ASP A 99 1.98 6.24 15.74
N ALA A 100 2.85 5.37 16.27
CA ALA A 100 2.54 3.96 16.42
C ALA A 100 1.41 3.77 17.46
N VAL A 101 0.48 2.87 17.16
CA VAL A 101 -0.56 2.45 18.12
C VAL A 101 -0.06 1.31 19.00
N GLY A 102 -0.66 1.14 20.17
CA GLY A 102 -0.34 0.04 21.08
C GLY A 102 -0.72 -1.34 20.53
N GLU A 103 -0.10 -2.39 21.09
CA GLU A 103 -0.35 -3.79 20.77
C GLU A 103 -1.47 -4.39 21.65
N GLY A 104 -1.96 -5.60 21.32
CA GLY A 104 -2.85 -6.38 22.18
C GLY A 104 -4.26 -6.68 21.63
N ASN A 105 -4.58 -6.24 20.42
CA ASN A 105 -5.83 -6.61 19.76
C ASN A 105 -5.71 -7.98 19.08
N SER A 106 -6.74 -8.84 19.24
CA SER A 106 -6.87 -10.10 18.50
C SER A 106 -7.86 -9.95 17.34
N ALA A 107 -7.58 -10.60 16.22
CA ALA A 107 -8.43 -10.62 15.03
C ALA A 107 -8.45 -12.03 14.44
N ALA A 108 -9.57 -12.42 13.82
CA ALA A 108 -9.66 -13.70 13.13
C ALA A 108 -8.70 -13.72 11.93
N ILE A 109 -7.98 -14.83 11.76
CA ILE A 109 -7.08 -15.06 10.63
C ILE A 109 -7.85 -15.87 9.58
N GLU A 110 -7.93 -15.35 8.36
CA GLU A 110 -8.60 -15.96 7.20
C GLU A 110 -7.57 -16.22 6.10
N SER A 111 -7.46 -17.47 5.64
CA SER A 111 -6.67 -17.81 4.45
C SER A 111 -7.27 -17.14 3.21
N VAL A 112 -6.40 -16.69 2.31
CA VAL A 112 -6.77 -16.25 0.97
C VAL A 112 -6.24 -17.29 -0.01
N ASP A 113 -7.17 -18.04 -0.58
CA ASP A 113 -6.84 -19.12 -1.53
C ASP A 113 -6.67 -18.61 -2.97
N THR A 114 -6.99 -17.33 -3.23
CA THR A 114 -6.78 -16.69 -4.53
C THR A 114 -5.29 -16.63 -4.87
N VAL A 115 -4.91 -17.27 -5.97
CA VAL A 115 -3.55 -17.23 -6.54
C VAL A 115 -3.59 -16.51 -7.87
N VAL A 116 -2.88 -15.38 -7.97
CA VAL A 116 -2.69 -14.66 -9.22
C VAL A 116 -1.30 -14.94 -9.77
N GLU A 117 -1.24 -15.70 -10.85
CA GLU A 117 0.01 -16.03 -11.55
C GLU A 117 0.69 -14.79 -12.16
N ASN A 118 2.02 -14.74 -12.09
CA ASN A 118 2.81 -13.72 -12.79
C ASN A 118 3.50 -14.31 -14.02
N ARG A 119 3.13 -13.82 -15.20
CA ARG A 119 3.73 -14.24 -16.49
C ARG A 119 4.50 -13.10 -17.18
N GLN A 120 4.49 -11.91 -16.61
CA GLN A 120 5.09 -10.71 -17.21
C GLN A 120 6.50 -10.46 -16.67
N SER A 121 6.71 -10.75 -15.39
CA SER A 121 7.98 -10.57 -14.71
C SER A 121 8.30 -11.76 -13.81
N ALA A 122 9.59 -11.95 -13.54
CA ALA A 122 10.08 -12.98 -12.64
C ALA A 122 11.16 -12.39 -11.76
N PHE A 123 11.15 -12.78 -10.48
CA PHE A 123 12.28 -12.51 -9.61
C PHE A 123 13.45 -13.42 -9.99
N VAL A 124 14.61 -12.84 -10.29
CA VAL A 124 15.82 -13.60 -10.66
C VAL A 124 16.83 -13.58 -9.51
N LYS A 125 17.16 -12.38 -8.98
CA LYS A 125 18.07 -12.18 -7.86
C LYS A 125 17.85 -10.82 -7.21
N GLN A 126 18.31 -10.69 -5.97
CA GLN A 126 18.40 -9.41 -5.26
C GLN A 126 19.82 -9.25 -4.71
N GLU A 127 20.47 -8.14 -5.04
CA GLU A 127 21.75 -7.75 -4.47
C GLU A 127 21.50 -6.58 -3.52
N LEU A 128 21.68 -6.82 -2.22
CA LEU A 128 21.56 -5.78 -1.21
C LEU A 128 22.90 -5.06 -1.09
N ALA A 129 22.93 -3.77 -1.42
CA ALA A 129 24.10 -2.94 -1.19
C ALA A 129 24.34 -2.82 0.32
N GLN A 130 25.50 -3.25 0.78
CA GLN A 130 25.97 -2.97 2.13
C GLN A 130 26.36 -1.49 2.18
N SER A 131 25.59 -0.66 2.89
CA SER A 131 25.86 0.78 2.98
C SER A 131 27.00 1.03 3.97
N ASP A 132 28.10 1.61 3.51
CA ASP A 132 29.18 2.14 4.36
C ASP A 132 28.82 3.50 5.01
N ARG A 133 27.66 4.08 4.64
CA ARG A 133 27.20 5.34 5.22
C ARG A 133 26.37 5.06 6.47
N PRO A 134 26.63 5.77 7.60
CA PRO A 134 25.82 5.64 8.80
C PRO A 134 24.38 6.03 8.49
N GLU A 135 23.42 5.28 9.05
CA GLU A 135 22.02 5.64 8.98
C GLU A 135 21.79 6.96 9.74
N LEU A 136 21.16 7.92 9.07
CA LEU A 136 20.65 9.13 9.71
C LEU A 136 19.32 8.76 10.37
N ALA A 137 19.36 8.60 11.70
CA ALA A 137 18.20 8.41 12.56
C ALA A 137 17.35 9.69 12.66
#